data_AF-A0A535S2F1-F1
#
_entry.id   AF-A0A535S2F1-F1
#
_cell.length_a   1.000
_cell.length_b   1.000
_cell.length_c   1.000
_cell.angle_alpha   90.00
_cell.angle_beta   90.00
_cell.angle_gamma   90.00
#
_symmetry.space_group_name_H-M   'P 1'
#
loop_
_entity.id
_entity.type
_entity.pdbx_description
1 polymer ?
#
loop_
_entity_poly.entity_id
_entity_poly.type
_entity_poly.pdbx_seq_one_letter_code
_entity_poly.pdbx_strand_id
1 'polypeptide(L)'
;MKVFVSVDMEGVSGVTDPEDVLPNGSEYQTCRRYMTGDANGAIGGSYDAGAEAVLVNDSHWIMRNLLLHDLDKRAKVIKGFHKPLCMLQGLDSSFGAAVFVGYHSCAGTEGGVLNHTMLGKEVQNIYLNGEAAGETRLNAGLAGSYGVPVALVAGDVAVCEEAKRVLPWVETVAVKDGIDKYAAVCKHPEVAAAEIRNATARALKNKGFQPYVVKPPITIGIEWNSTTTAQTCGLIPGVKMTSSRSTEYTTNGVTGRTAAGSGSQYRQRDLSVDCPAGGDSATKEGQSMARRTTKRRGRKRGTPTQSVNGSAAGLLSQVSALVTENLKLARENKELHSALDGISQTVQRVGSAVARSTRRIRIPSPSIGRPSGRRRTRRRITDPLALERRRAALAKARQVLAAKRASAKRASK
;
A
#
# COMPACT_ATOMS: atom_id res chain seq x y z
N MET A 1 23.09 -16.24 7.65
CA MET A 1 22.39 -15.89 6.38
C MET A 1 21.86 -14.46 6.44
N LYS A 2 21.76 -13.76 5.30
CA LYS A 2 21.06 -12.46 5.19
C LYS A 2 19.56 -12.66 4.94
N VAL A 3 18.72 -11.85 5.57
CA VAL A 3 17.26 -11.88 5.40
C VAL A 3 16.76 -10.55 4.82
N PHE A 4 15.91 -10.65 3.80
CA PHE A 4 15.23 -9.50 3.21
C PHE A 4 13.82 -9.40 3.76
N VAL A 5 13.38 -8.21 4.18
CA VAL A 5 12.03 -7.98 4.69
C VAL A 5 11.35 -6.93 3.82
N SER A 6 10.32 -7.32 3.08
CA SER A 6 9.43 -6.38 2.37
C SER A 6 8.27 -6.03 3.28
N VAL A 7 8.06 -4.73 3.56
CA VAL A 7 6.99 -4.27 4.45
C VAL A 7 6.00 -3.41 3.70
N ASP A 8 4.78 -3.91 3.59
CA ASP A 8 3.62 -3.22 3.05
C ASP A 8 2.65 -2.81 4.19
N MET A 9 1.57 -2.07 3.91
CA MET A 9 0.79 -1.42 4.97
C MET A 9 -0.65 -1.93 5.11
N GLU A 10 -1.32 -2.31 4.03
CA GLU A 10 -2.72 -2.70 3.99
C GLU A 10 -3.00 -3.93 4.85
N GLY A 11 -2.06 -4.88 4.91
CA GLY A 11 -2.15 -6.11 5.68
C GLY A 11 -1.70 -5.99 7.14
N VAL A 12 -1.18 -4.84 7.55
CA VAL A 12 -0.68 -4.61 8.92
C VAL A 12 -1.80 -4.78 9.95
N SER A 13 -1.40 -5.15 11.18
CA SER A 13 -2.28 -5.24 12.33
C SER A 13 -3.08 -3.94 12.55
N GLY A 14 -4.40 -4.06 12.75
CA GLY A 14 -5.30 -2.93 13.02
C GLY A 14 -5.74 -2.11 11.79
N VAL A 15 -5.07 -2.20 10.65
CA VAL A 15 -5.43 -1.48 9.41
C VAL A 15 -6.69 -2.07 8.78
N THR A 16 -7.65 -1.25 8.37
CA THR A 16 -8.87 -1.71 7.69
C THR A 16 -9.39 -0.76 6.62
N ASP A 17 -9.02 0.51 6.65
CA ASP A 17 -9.57 1.55 5.79
C ASP A 17 -8.47 2.26 4.97
N PRO A 18 -8.76 2.78 3.76
CA PRO A 18 -7.79 3.59 3.03
C PRO A 18 -7.22 4.77 3.84
N GLU A 19 -7.99 5.40 4.73
CA GLU A 19 -7.47 6.48 5.61
C GLU A 19 -6.35 6.01 6.55
N ASP A 20 -6.27 4.72 6.86
CA ASP A 20 -5.22 4.16 7.72
C ASP A 20 -3.86 4.14 7.01
N VAL A 21 -3.85 4.11 5.67
CA VAL A 21 -2.65 3.88 4.86
C VAL A 21 -2.24 5.08 4.01
N LEU A 22 -3.00 6.18 4.07
CA LEU A 22 -2.75 7.40 3.29
C LEU A 22 -2.11 8.52 4.12
N PRO A 23 -1.09 9.25 3.62
CA PRO A 23 -0.41 10.29 4.40
C PRO A 23 -1.28 11.37 5.04
N ASN A 24 -2.44 11.66 4.45
CA ASN A 24 -3.42 12.65 4.90
C ASN A 24 -4.59 12.05 5.68
N GLY A 25 -4.63 10.73 5.87
CA GLY A 25 -5.67 10.05 6.60
C GLY A 25 -5.52 10.22 8.12
N SER A 26 -6.66 10.17 8.81
CA SER A 26 -6.77 10.48 10.24
C SER A 26 -5.94 9.54 11.13
N GLU A 27 -5.88 8.25 10.78
CA GLU A 27 -5.20 7.22 11.56
C GLU A 27 -3.81 6.83 11.01
N TYR A 28 -3.34 7.48 9.93
CA TYR A 28 -2.10 7.12 9.28
C TYR A 28 -0.88 7.11 10.22
N GLN A 29 -0.74 8.11 11.09
CA GLN A 29 0.39 8.16 12.03
C GLN A 29 0.33 7.03 13.07
N THR A 30 -0.87 6.64 13.49
CA THR A 30 -1.10 5.49 14.38
C THR A 30 -0.70 4.21 13.66
N CYS A 31 -1.20 4.00 12.44
CA CYS A 31 -0.98 2.78 11.67
C CYS A 31 0.49 2.62 11.23
N ARG A 32 1.25 3.71 11.06
CA ARG A 32 2.71 3.64 10.87
C ARG A 32 3.44 3.01 12.06
N ARG A 33 2.94 3.21 13.29
CA ARG A 33 3.51 2.56 14.48
C ARG A 33 3.19 1.07 14.47
N TYR A 34 1.99 0.68 14.07
CA TYR A 34 1.63 -0.73 13.89
C TYR A 34 2.47 -1.40 12.80
N MET A 35 2.64 -0.74 11.65
CA MET A 35 3.50 -1.22 10.56
C MET A 35 4.94 -1.44 11.02
N THR A 36 5.47 -0.49 11.80
CA THR A 36 6.82 -0.57 12.38
C THR A 36 6.91 -1.70 13.42
N GLY A 37 5.86 -1.92 14.22
CA GLY A 37 5.77 -3.03 15.18
C GLY A 37 5.77 -4.40 14.50
N ASP A 38 4.93 -4.58 13.48
CA ASP A 38 4.89 -5.82 12.68
C ASP A 38 6.23 -6.09 11.99
N ALA A 39 6.86 -5.04 11.43
CA ALA A 39 8.21 -5.12 10.86
C ALA A 39 9.26 -5.53 11.92
N ASN A 40 9.22 -4.94 13.12
CA ASN A 40 10.08 -5.33 14.24
C ASN A 40 9.86 -6.78 14.68
N GLY A 41 8.64 -7.30 14.58
CA GLY A 41 8.35 -8.72 14.74
C GLY A 41 9.21 -9.56 13.79
N ALA A 42 9.15 -9.27 12.49
CA ALA A 42 9.92 -10.00 11.48
C ALA A 42 11.44 -9.83 11.63
N ILE A 43 11.91 -8.61 11.94
CA ILE A 43 13.34 -8.35 12.18
C ILE A 43 13.84 -9.13 13.40
N GLY A 44 13.12 -9.03 14.51
CA GLY A 44 13.45 -9.75 15.74
C GLY A 44 13.48 -11.26 15.52
N GLY A 45 12.47 -11.80 14.83
CA GLY A 45 12.39 -13.23 14.52
C GLY A 45 13.51 -13.70 13.59
N SER A 46 13.95 -12.84 12.68
CA SER A 46 15.11 -13.11 11.81
C SER A 46 16.39 -13.25 12.62
N TYR A 47 16.64 -12.34 13.57
CA TYR A 47 17.80 -12.43 14.45
C TYR A 47 17.70 -13.59 15.45
N ASP A 48 16.50 -13.93 15.95
CA ASP A 48 16.29 -15.11 16.81
C ASP A 48 16.55 -16.45 16.08
N ALA A 49 16.54 -16.42 14.74
CA ALA A 49 16.95 -17.53 13.87
C ALA A 49 18.43 -17.50 13.48
N GLY A 50 19.20 -16.52 13.96
CA GLY A 50 20.63 -16.39 13.65
C GLY A 50 20.93 -15.69 12.33
N ALA A 51 20.05 -14.79 11.86
CA ALA A 51 20.39 -13.92 10.73
C ALA A 51 21.61 -13.05 11.05
N GLU A 52 22.52 -12.91 10.10
CA GLU A 52 23.72 -12.05 10.22
C GLU A 52 23.41 -10.59 9.88
N ALA A 53 22.43 -10.38 9.00
CA ALA A 53 21.97 -9.06 8.60
C ALA A 53 20.52 -9.12 8.14
N VAL A 54 19.79 -8.05 8.42
CA VAL A 54 18.41 -7.85 7.96
C VAL A 54 18.33 -6.55 7.18
N LEU A 55 17.87 -6.63 5.93
CA LEU A 55 17.55 -5.47 5.10
C LEU A 55 16.04 -5.34 4.97
N VAL A 56 15.50 -4.20 5.37
CA VAL A 56 14.07 -3.90 5.34
C VAL A 56 13.78 -2.92 4.21
N ASN A 57 12.79 -3.23 3.38
CA ASN A 57 12.34 -2.35 2.31
C ASN A 57 10.91 -1.88 2.60
N ASP A 58 10.76 -0.56 2.79
CA ASP A 58 9.46 0.10 2.89
C ASP A 58 8.77 0.01 1.51
N SER A 59 7.66 -0.71 1.41
CA SER A 59 7.09 -1.16 0.13
C SER A 59 5.70 -0.59 -0.18
N HIS A 60 5.15 0.21 0.74
CA HIS A 60 3.82 0.81 0.61
C HIS A 60 3.87 2.22 -0.01
N TRP A 61 3.06 2.49 -1.04
CA TRP A 61 2.85 3.82 -1.64
C TRP A 61 4.13 4.66 -1.85
N ILE A 62 4.34 5.73 -1.06
CA ILE A 62 5.49 6.64 -1.19
C ILE A 62 6.76 6.03 -0.59
N MET A 63 6.63 4.85 0.02
CA MET A 63 7.69 4.04 0.61
C MET A 63 8.45 4.80 1.69
N ARG A 64 7.73 5.67 2.42
CA ARG A 64 8.23 6.55 3.48
C ARG A 64 7.45 6.38 4.79
N ASN A 65 6.89 5.20 5.02
CA ASN A 65 5.99 4.87 6.12
C ASN A 65 6.73 4.40 7.40
N LEU A 66 7.72 3.51 7.31
CA LEU A 66 8.45 2.96 8.48
C LEU A 66 9.08 4.05 9.38
N LEU A 67 8.94 3.93 10.70
CA LEU A 67 9.49 4.87 11.68
C LEU A 67 10.91 4.44 12.09
N LEU A 68 11.93 5.07 11.52
CA LEU A 68 13.34 4.65 11.72
C LEU A 68 13.78 4.66 13.19
N HIS A 69 13.27 5.59 14.01
CA HIS A 69 13.63 5.69 15.43
C HIS A 69 13.00 4.59 16.29
N ASP A 70 11.91 3.98 15.81
CA ASP A 70 11.19 2.91 16.49
C ASP A 70 11.56 1.52 15.95
N LEU A 71 12.30 1.45 14.84
CA LEU A 71 12.72 0.19 14.23
C LEU A 71 13.93 -0.40 14.97
N ASP A 72 14.03 -1.73 15.00
CA ASP A 72 15.18 -2.44 15.58
C ASP A 72 16.50 -1.95 14.96
N LYS A 73 17.34 -1.36 15.82
CA LYS A 73 18.61 -0.70 15.46
C LYS A 73 19.60 -1.60 14.71
N ARG A 74 19.41 -2.92 14.72
CA ARG A 74 20.25 -3.88 14.00
C ARG A 74 19.91 -3.95 12.51
N ALA A 75 18.71 -3.55 12.10
CA ALA A 75 18.30 -3.60 10.71
C ALA A 75 18.79 -2.39 9.90
N LYS A 76 19.01 -2.59 8.60
CA LYS A 76 19.17 -1.52 7.62
C LYS A 76 17.87 -1.33 6.86
N VAL A 77 17.56 -0.10 6.46
CA VAL A 77 16.26 0.23 5.84
C VAL A 77 16.45 0.96 4.52
N ILE A 78 15.72 0.52 3.49
CA ILE A 78 15.53 1.22 2.24
C ILE A 78 14.19 1.95 2.29
N LYS A 79 14.23 3.26 2.06
CA LYS A 79 13.10 4.17 2.26
C LYS A 79 13.08 5.24 1.17
N GLY A 80 11.93 5.43 0.54
CA GLY A 80 11.72 6.33 -0.60
C GLY A 80 11.13 5.61 -1.82
N PHE A 81 10.35 6.35 -2.60
CA PHE A 81 9.76 5.89 -3.87
C PHE A 81 10.76 6.01 -5.04
N HIS A 82 10.39 5.53 -6.23
CA HIS A 82 11.21 5.46 -7.45
C HIS A 82 12.37 4.47 -7.41
N LYS A 83 12.20 3.38 -6.66
CA LYS A 83 13.17 2.28 -6.61
C LYS A 83 12.95 1.35 -7.82
N PRO A 84 13.99 1.00 -8.61
CA PRO A 84 13.85 0.15 -9.79
C PRO A 84 13.14 -1.19 -9.53
N LEU A 85 13.42 -1.84 -8.40
CA LEU A 85 12.76 -3.10 -8.02
C LEU A 85 11.58 -2.90 -7.05
N CYS A 86 11.11 -1.66 -6.87
CA CYS A 86 9.92 -1.34 -6.10
C CYS A 86 9.91 -2.00 -4.69
N MET A 87 8.99 -2.95 -4.46
CA MET A 87 8.81 -3.69 -3.20
C MET A 87 9.97 -4.63 -2.85
N LEU A 88 10.83 -4.98 -3.82
CA LEU A 88 12.00 -5.84 -3.60
C LEU A 88 13.34 -5.10 -3.83
N GLN A 89 13.37 -3.77 -3.69
CA GLN A 89 14.62 -3.03 -3.82
C GLN A 89 15.66 -3.47 -2.79
N GLY A 90 16.86 -3.75 -3.30
CA GLY A 90 17.99 -4.22 -2.51
C GLY A 90 18.08 -5.74 -2.37
N LEU A 91 17.09 -6.49 -2.86
CA LEU A 91 17.15 -7.94 -2.95
C LEU A 91 18.11 -8.36 -4.07
N ASP A 92 18.99 -9.31 -3.76
CA ASP A 92 19.89 -9.97 -4.69
C ASP A 92 20.12 -11.44 -4.27
N SER A 93 20.94 -12.18 -5.00
CA SER A 93 21.22 -13.59 -4.74
C SER A 93 22.07 -13.85 -3.48
N SER A 94 22.54 -12.82 -2.76
CA SER A 94 23.26 -12.97 -1.48
C SER A 94 22.30 -13.15 -0.29
N PHE A 95 21.00 -12.95 -0.49
CA PHE A 95 19.97 -13.20 0.51
C PHE A 95 19.60 -14.67 0.54
N GLY A 96 19.45 -15.22 1.75
CA GLY A 96 19.07 -16.61 1.93
C GLY A 96 17.55 -16.81 2.04
N ALA A 97 16.80 -15.77 2.35
CA ALA A 97 15.34 -15.79 2.41
C ALA A 97 14.75 -14.37 2.37
N ALA A 98 13.50 -14.29 1.90
CA ALA A 98 12.65 -13.12 1.99
C ALA A 98 11.49 -13.36 2.96
N VAL A 99 11.05 -12.29 3.63
CA VAL A 99 9.89 -12.25 4.52
C VAL A 99 9.01 -11.08 4.09
N PHE A 100 7.73 -11.34 3.86
CA PHE A 100 6.76 -10.32 3.43
C PHE A 100 5.82 -10.02 4.61
N VAL A 101 5.72 -8.75 5.00
CA VAL A 101 4.98 -8.30 6.18
C VAL A 101 4.00 -7.22 5.77
N GLY A 102 2.78 -7.27 6.30
CA GLY A 102 1.74 -6.30 5.99
C GLY A 102 1.20 -6.42 4.57
N TYR A 103 1.43 -7.55 3.91
CA TYR A 103 0.92 -7.81 2.56
C TYR A 103 -0.59 -8.05 2.59
N HIS A 104 -1.26 -7.81 1.47
CA HIS A 104 -2.68 -8.04 1.29
C HIS A 104 -2.96 -8.96 0.09
N SER A 105 -4.19 -9.47 0.01
CA SER A 105 -4.62 -10.34 -1.10
C SER A 105 -4.81 -9.54 -2.39
N CYS A 106 -4.75 -10.24 -3.52
CA CYS A 106 -5.00 -9.68 -4.84
C CYS A 106 -6.42 -9.11 -4.98
N ALA A 107 -6.58 -8.18 -5.93
CA ALA A 107 -7.86 -7.55 -6.25
C ALA A 107 -8.98 -8.59 -6.47
N GLY A 108 -10.16 -8.33 -5.89
CA GLY A 108 -11.34 -9.19 -6.04
C GLY A 108 -11.39 -10.39 -5.10
N THR A 109 -10.43 -10.53 -4.17
CA THR A 109 -10.46 -11.59 -3.15
C THR A 109 -11.53 -11.31 -2.09
N GLU A 110 -12.49 -12.22 -1.93
CA GLU A 110 -13.51 -12.15 -0.88
C GLU A 110 -12.88 -12.17 0.51
N GLY A 111 -13.33 -11.28 1.39
CA GLY A 111 -12.77 -11.14 2.74
C GLY A 111 -11.36 -10.56 2.79
N GLY A 112 -10.76 -10.19 1.64
CA GLY A 112 -9.44 -9.57 1.59
C GLY A 112 -9.50 -8.09 1.97
N VAL A 113 -8.91 -7.72 3.11
CA VAL A 113 -8.88 -6.33 3.58
C VAL A 113 -8.01 -5.49 2.63
N LEU A 114 -8.56 -4.37 2.16
CA LEU A 114 -7.94 -3.45 1.20
C LEU A 114 -7.42 -4.12 -0.06
N ASN A 115 -8.02 -5.25 -0.47
CA ASN A 115 -7.56 -6.03 -1.61
C ASN A 115 -7.43 -5.19 -2.89
N HIS A 116 -6.25 -5.28 -3.51
CA HIS A 116 -5.90 -4.71 -4.80
C HIS A 116 -4.59 -5.36 -5.31
N THR A 117 -4.07 -4.90 -6.45
CA THR A 117 -2.73 -5.29 -6.90
C THR A 117 -2.01 -4.07 -7.50
N MET A 118 -0.87 -3.69 -6.93
CA MET A 118 0.01 -2.57 -7.28
C MET A 118 -0.65 -1.20 -7.19
N LEU A 119 -1.46 -0.85 -8.18
CA LEU A 119 -2.05 0.48 -8.34
C LEU A 119 -3.56 0.33 -8.35
N GLY A 120 -4.17 0.13 -7.17
CA GLY A 120 -5.58 -0.26 -7.06
C GLY A 120 -6.59 0.73 -7.67
N LYS A 121 -6.17 1.98 -7.89
CA LYS A 121 -6.98 3.00 -8.59
C LYS A 121 -6.97 2.81 -10.10
N GLU A 122 -5.87 2.36 -10.68
CA GLU A 122 -5.70 2.20 -12.13
C GLU A 122 -5.92 0.77 -12.61
N VAL A 123 -5.61 -0.21 -11.76
CA VAL A 123 -5.59 -1.65 -12.06
C VAL A 123 -6.79 -2.34 -11.43
N GLN A 124 -7.53 -3.08 -12.26
CA GLN A 124 -8.62 -3.95 -11.84
C GLN A 124 -8.09 -5.32 -11.42
N ASN A 125 -7.21 -5.92 -12.25
CA ASN A 125 -6.61 -7.24 -12.02
C ASN A 125 -5.23 -7.32 -12.69
N ILE A 126 -4.31 -8.09 -12.11
CA ILE A 126 -3.08 -8.53 -12.76
C ILE A 126 -3.10 -10.05 -12.89
N TYR A 127 -2.63 -10.55 -14.03
CA TYR A 127 -2.50 -11.95 -14.35
C TYR A 127 -1.03 -12.28 -14.63
N LEU A 128 -0.54 -13.36 -14.03
CA LEU A 128 0.77 -13.93 -14.31
C LEU A 128 0.58 -15.31 -14.94
N ASN A 129 0.99 -15.45 -16.20
CA ASN A 129 0.77 -16.65 -17.03
C ASN A 129 -0.71 -17.07 -17.06
N GLY A 130 -1.62 -16.12 -17.21
CA GLY A 130 -3.06 -16.35 -17.33
C GLY A 130 -3.80 -16.57 -16.01
N GLU A 131 -3.11 -16.62 -14.88
CA GLU A 131 -3.71 -16.79 -13.56
C GLU A 131 -3.66 -15.48 -12.77
N ALA A 132 -4.70 -15.18 -11.98
CA ALA A 132 -4.74 -14.00 -11.13
C ALA A 132 -3.51 -13.97 -10.19
N ALA A 133 -2.93 -12.78 -10.05
CA ALA A 133 -1.72 -12.57 -9.27
C ALA A 133 -1.86 -11.33 -8.38
N GLY A 134 -1.66 -11.53 -7.08
CA GLY A 134 -1.40 -10.46 -6.13
C GLY A 134 0.09 -10.13 -6.09
N GLU A 135 0.40 -9.11 -5.29
CA GLU A 135 1.77 -8.67 -5.05
C GLU A 135 2.61 -9.76 -4.40
N THR A 136 2.01 -10.62 -3.57
CA THR A 136 2.68 -11.81 -3.00
C THR A 136 3.29 -12.68 -4.11
N ARG A 137 2.50 -13.04 -5.13
CA ARG A 137 2.95 -13.90 -6.23
C ARG A 137 3.96 -13.20 -7.13
N LEU A 138 3.69 -11.94 -7.50
CA LEU A 138 4.56 -11.16 -8.38
C LEU A 138 5.94 -10.99 -7.74
N ASN A 139 5.99 -10.59 -6.47
CA ASN A 139 7.23 -10.42 -5.73
C ASN A 139 7.93 -11.76 -5.46
N ALA A 140 7.19 -12.82 -5.14
CA ALA A 140 7.81 -14.15 -5.00
C ALA A 140 8.49 -14.62 -6.30
N GLY A 141 7.89 -14.32 -7.46
CA GLY A 141 8.50 -14.63 -8.77
C GLY A 141 9.78 -13.84 -9.03
N LEU A 142 9.79 -12.56 -8.67
CA LEU A 142 11.00 -11.74 -8.76
C LEU A 142 12.09 -12.22 -7.78
N ALA A 143 11.74 -12.52 -6.53
CA ALA A 143 12.67 -13.09 -5.55
C ALA A 143 13.25 -14.43 -6.02
N GLY A 144 12.40 -15.31 -6.57
CA GLY A 144 12.83 -16.60 -7.10
C GLY A 144 13.79 -16.47 -8.29
N SER A 145 13.72 -15.39 -9.08
CA SER A 145 14.67 -15.13 -10.17
C SER A 145 16.11 -14.87 -9.69
N TYR A 146 16.26 -14.40 -8.44
CA TYR A 146 17.53 -14.27 -7.71
C TYR A 146 17.89 -15.53 -6.91
N GLY A 147 17.07 -16.59 -6.98
CA GLY A 147 17.25 -17.80 -6.17
C GLY A 147 16.86 -17.62 -4.70
N VAL A 148 16.11 -16.56 -4.36
CA VAL A 148 15.74 -16.26 -2.98
C VAL A 148 14.32 -16.79 -2.69
N PRO A 149 14.17 -17.72 -1.74
CA PRO A 149 12.86 -18.23 -1.32
C PRO A 149 12.13 -17.24 -0.42
N VAL A 150 10.80 -17.25 -0.46
CA VAL A 150 9.95 -16.54 0.52
C VAL A 150 9.64 -17.50 1.67
N ALA A 151 10.09 -17.17 2.86
CA ALA A 151 9.96 -18.01 4.05
C ALA A 151 8.66 -17.73 4.83
N LEU A 152 8.21 -16.48 4.84
CA LEU A 152 7.02 -16.06 5.58
C LEU A 152 6.25 -14.96 4.86
N VAL A 153 4.92 -15.02 4.93
CA VAL A 153 3.99 -13.94 4.56
C VAL A 153 3.06 -13.62 5.73
N ALA A 154 3.00 -12.36 6.15
CA ALA A 154 2.09 -11.89 7.20
C ALA A 154 1.15 -10.81 6.66
N GLY A 155 -0.12 -10.92 7.04
CA GLY A 155 -1.20 -10.01 6.62
C GLY A 155 -2.54 -10.48 7.17
N ASP A 156 -3.63 -10.34 6.41
CA ASP A 156 -4.92 -10.92 6.77
C ASP A 156 -5.04 -12.41 6.44
N VAL A 157 -6.17 -13.04 6.80
CA VAL A 157 -6.43 -14.45 6.45
C VAL A 157 -6.38 -14.68 4.94
N ALA A 158 -6.94 -13.76 4.14
CA ALA A 158 -7.03 -13.91 2.69
C ALA A 158 -5.64 -13.98 2.01
N VAL A 159 -4.70 -13.10 2.38
CA VAL A 159 -3.33 -13.18 1.84
C VAL A 159 -2.59 -14.42 2.33
N CYS A 160 -2.86 -14.89 3.55
CA CYS A 160 -2.26 -16.13 4.06
C CYS A 160 -2.71 -17.34 3.21
N GLU A 161 -3.98 -17.38 2.83
CA GLU A 161 -4.50 -18.42 1.93
C GLU A 161 -3.93 -18.29 0.52
N GLU A 162 -3.83 -17.07 -0.02
CA GLU A 162 -3.18 -16.81 -1.30
C GLU A 162 -1.72 -17.27 -1.30
N ALA A 163 -0.96 -16.88 -0.28
CA ALA A 163 0.43 -17.24 -0.12
C ALA A 163 0.62 -18.76 -0.10
N LYS A 164 -0.20 -19.50 0.64
CA LYS A 164 -0.13 -20.98 0.69
C LYS A 164 -0.46 -21.66 -0.63
N ARG A 165 -1.39 -21.09 -1.43
CA ARG A 165 -1.69 -21.62 -2.77
C ARG A 165 -0.50 -21.47 -3.72
N VAL A 166 0.23 -20.36 -3.61
CA VAL A 166 1.37 -20.04 -4.48
C VAL A 166 2.67 -20.69 -3.98
N LEU A 167 2.85 -20.74 -2.67
CA LEU A 167 4.07 -21.14 -1.97
C LEU A 167 3.71 -22.21 -0.90
N PRO A 168 3.58 -23.49 -1.26
CA PRO A 168 3.07 -24.52 -0.33
C PRO A 168 3.88 -24.72 0.96
N TRP A 169 5.14 -24.28 0.98
CA TRP A 169 6.06 -24.35 2.12
C TRP A 169 6.04 -23.11 3.04
N VAL A 170 5.32 -22.04 2.65
CA VAL A 170 5.44 -20.75 3.32
C VAL A 170 4.77 -20.76 4.70
N GLU A 171 5.47 -20.21 5.70
CA GLU A 171 4.84 -19.91 6.99
C GLU A 171 3.94 -18.67 6.81
N THR A 172 2.78 -18.65 7.45
CA THR A 172 1.86 -17.51 7.36
C THR A 172 1.38 -17.04 8.70
N VAL A 173 1.24 -15.72 8.88
CA VAL A 173 0.65 -15.13 10.08
C VAL A 173 -0.52 -14.23 9.70
N ALA A 174 -1.74 -14.66 10.06
CA ALA A 174 -2.93 -13.85 9.94
C ALA A 174 -3.06 -12.94 11.16
N VAL A 175 -2.83 -11.64 11.00
CA VAL A 175 -2.93 -10.62 12.06
C VAL A 175 -4.35 -10.08 12.23
N LYS A 176 -5.22 -10.36 11.26
CA LYS A 176 -6.63 -10.01 11.26
C LYS A 176 -7.43 -10.96 10.37
N ASP A 177 -8.71 -11.12 10.66
CA ASP A 177 -9.66 -11.92 9.89
C ASP A 177 -10.66 -10.97 9.20
N GLY A 178 -10.62 -10.93 7.88
CA GLY A 178 -11.41 -9.99 7.10
C GLY A 178 -12.89 -10.38 7.04
N ILE A 179 -13.76 -9.42 7.35
CA ILE A 179 -15.21 -9.53 7.18
C ILE A 179 -15.58 -9.10 5.76
N ASP A 180 -14.96 -8.03 5.29
CA ASP A 180 -15.07 -7.49 3.92
C ASP A 180 -13.81 -6.65 3.61
N LYS A 181 -13.76 -6.04 2.43
CA LYS A 181 -12.65 -5.18 1.99
C LYS A 181 -12.27 -4.08 2.99
N TYR A 182 -13.21 -3.59 3.79
CA TYR A 182 -12.98 -2.47 4.72
C TYR A 182 -13.30 -2.79 6.19
N ALA A 183 -13.39 -4.08 6.55
CA ALA A 183 -13.73 -4.47 7.91
C ALA A 183 -13.06 -5.79 8.29
N ALA A 184 -12.56 -5.88 9.53
CA ALA A 184 -11.91 -7.08 10.02
C ALA A 184 -12.05 -7.27 11.54
N VAL A 185 -11.88 -8.50 11.99
CA VAL A 185 -11.58 -8.84 13.39
C VAL A 185 -10.06 -8.80 13.57
N CYS A 186 -9.57 -7.75 14.21
CA CYS A 186 -8.14 -7.51 14.38
C CYS A 186 -7.57 -8.10 15.67
N LYS A 187 -6.35 -8.63 15.61
CA LYS A 187 -5.55 -8.90 16.82
C LYS A 187 -4.98 -7.60 17.38
N HIS A 188 -4.61 -7.62 18.65
CA HIS A 188 -3.85 -6.52 19.26
C HIS A 188 -2.47 -6.41 18.56
N PRO A 189 -1.99 -5.20 18.21
CA PRO A 189 -0.72 -5.03 17.47
C PRO A 189 0.48 -5.71 18.13
N GLU A 190 0.62 -5.65 19.46
CA GLU A 190 1.70 -6.33 20.17
C GLU A 190 1.62 -7.87 20.06
N VAL A 191 0.39 -8.42 20.03
CA VAL A 191 0.18 -9.86 19.85
C VAL A 191 0.55 -10.26 18.42
N ALA A 192 0.11 -9.47 17.43
CA ALA A 192 0.47 -9.68 16.03
C ALA A 192 1.99 -9.66 15.83
N ALA A 193 2.69 -8.64 16.35
CA ALA A 193 4.14 -8.54 16.26
C ALA A 193 4.87 -9.72 16.92
N ALA A 194 4.39 -10.19 18.08
CA ALA A 194 4.94 -11.37 18.76
C ALA A 194 4.72 -12.67 17.95
N GLU A 195 3.55 -12.83 17.34
CA GLU A 195 3.27 -13.97 16.46
C GLU A 195 4.15 -13.95 15.20
N ILE A 196 4.30 -12.77 14.56
CA ILE A 196 5.21 -12.58 13.41
C ILE A 196 6.64 -12.94 13.80
N ARG A 197 7.12 -12.49 14.97
CA ARG A 197 8.45 -12.83 15.49
C ARG A 197 8.66 -14.33 15.62
N ASN A 198 7.74 -15.00 16.31
CA ASN A 198 7.83 -16.44 16.55
C ASN A 198 7.76 -17.23 15.23
N ALA A 199 6.85 -16.86 14.33
CA ALA A 199 6.69 -17.51 13.03
C ALA A 199 7.91 -17.30 12.13
N THR A 200 8.46 -16.08 12.09
CA THR A 200 9.67 -15.79 11.31
C THR A 200 10.85 -16.64 11.81
N ALA A 201 11.03 -16.71 13.14
CA ALA A 201 12.09 -17.52 13.72
C ALA A 201 11.95 -19.01 13.39
N ARG A 202 10.73 -19.56 13.47
CA ARG A 202 10.45 -20.95 13.10
C ARG A 202 10.70 -21.23 11.62
N ALA A 203 10.17 -20.38 10.73
CA ALA A 203 10.29 -20.54 9.30
C ALA A 203 11.76 -20.61 8.89
N LEU A 204 12.56 -19.64 9.34
CA LEU A 204 13.99 -19.55 9.02
C LEU A 204 14.86 -20.67 9.61
N LYS A 205 14.48 -21.23 10.77
CA LYS A 205 15.17 -22.41 11.35
C LYS A 205 14.88 -23.70 10.60
N ASN A 206 13.65 -23.89 10.13
CA ASN A 206 13.23 -25.12 9.46
C ASN A 206 13.80 -25.26 8.04
N LYS A 207 14.13 -24.14 7.36
CA LYS A 207 14.76 -24.10 6.02
C LYS A 207 14.07 -24.93 4.93
N GLY A 208 12.79 -25.26 5.09
CA GLY A 208 12.01 -26.07 4.14
C GLY A 208 11.47 -25.31 2.93
N PHE A 209 11.85 -24.03 2.77
CA PHE A 209 11.33 -23.16 1.72
C PHE A 209 12.16 -23.22 0.44
N GLN A 210 11.51 -23.01 -0.70
CA GLN A 210 12.13 -23.07 -2.03
C GLN A 210 11.89 -21.77 -2.83
N PRO A 211 12.76 -21.40 -3.78
CA PRO A 211 12.51 -20.28 -4.68
C PRO A 211 11.28 -20.53 -5.56
N TYR A 212 10.38 -19.56 -5.69
CA TYR A 212 9.24 -19.63 -6.60
C TYR A 212 9.65 -19.21 -8.01
N VAL A 213 9.73 -20.17 -8.93
CA VAL A 213 10.18 -19.93 -10.30
C VAL A 213 8.99 -19.83 -11.24
N VAL A 214 8.84 -18.67 -11.88
CA VAL A 214 7.86 -18.46 -12.95
C VAL A 214 8.40 -19.05 -14.24
N LYS A 215 7.66 -19.99 -14.83
CA LYS A 215 8.09 -20.67 -16.05
C LYS A 215 7.94 -19.76 -17.27
N PRO A 216 8.95 -19.68 -18.16
CA PRO A 216 8.83 -18.99 -19.43
C PRO A 216 7.98 -19.79 -20.45
N PRO A 217 7.38 -19.12 -21.45
CA PRO A 217 7.29 -17.67 -21.59
C PRO A 217 6.47 -17.05 -20.46
N ILE A 218 6.95 -15.93 -19.92
CA ILE A 218 6.31 -15.19 -18.83
C ILE A 218 5.42 -14.13 -19.46
N THR A 219 4.11 -14.24 -19.24
CA THR A 219 3.13 -13.25 -19.68
C THR A 219 2.55 -12.53 -18.48
N ILE A 220 2.66 -11.20 -18.47
CA ILE A 220 1.94 -10.33 -17.54
C ILE A 220 0.75 -9.75 -18.29
N GLY A 221 -0.45 -10.07 -17.83
CA GLY A 221 -1.70 -9.45 -18.26
C GLY A 221 -2.17 -8.45 -17.23
N ILE A 222 -2.69 -7.32 -17.68
CA ILE A 222 -3.27 -6.30 -16.79
C ILE A 222 -4.65 -5.94 -17.33
N GLU A 223 -5.65 -6.04 -16.46
CA GLU A 223 -6.96 -5.44 -16.67
C GLU A 223 -7.00 -4.09 -15.96
N TRP A 224 -7.34 -3.04 -16.70
CA TRP A 224 -7.35 -1.66 -16.26
C TRP A 224 -8.76 -1.19 -15.89
N ASN A 225 -8.85 -0.28 -14.92
CA ASN A 225 -10.11 0.35 -14.55
C ASN A 225 -10.64 1.30 -15.64
N SER A 226 -9.75 1.81 -16.51
CA SER A 226 -10.06 2.78 -17.57
C SER A 226 -9.56 2.31 -18.93
N THR A 227 -10.41 2.47 -19.96
CA THR A 227 -10.05 2.22 -21.37
C THR A 227 -8.93 3.14 -21.85
N THR A 228 -8.89 4.40 -21.38
CA THR A 228 -7.82 5.34 -21.72
C THR A 228 -6.49 4.90 -21.14
N THR A 229 -6.46 4.37 -19.91
CA THR A 229 -5.24 3.81 -19.32
C THR A 229 -4.75 2.62 -20.14
N ALA A 230 -5.65 1.68 -20.48
CA ALA A 230 -5.31 0.53 -21.30
C ALA A 230 -4.72 0.95 -22.66
N GLN A 231 -5.39 1.86 -23.38
CA GLN A 231 -4.93 2.37 -24.67
C GLN A 231 -3.56 3.06 -24.56
N THR A 232 -3.33 3.83 -23.49
CA THR A 232 -2.04 4.50 -23.27
C THR A 232 -0.93 3.48 -23.01
N CYS A 233 -1.18 2.47 -22.19
CA CYS A 233 -0.22 1.38 -21.95
C CYS A 233 0.03 0.53 -23.21
N GLY A 234 -0.97 0.38 -24.08
CA GLY A 234 -0.82 -0.28 -25.39
C GLY A 234 0.12 0.43 -26.37
N LEU A 235 0.50 1.70 -26.09
CA LEU A 235 1.51 2.41 -26.89
C LEU A 235 2.96 1.96 -26.57
N ILE A 236 3.17 1.23 -25.47
CA ILE A 236 4.49 0.75 -25.07
C ILE A 236 4.92 -0.39 -26.02
N PRO A 237 6.12 -0.33 -26.62
CA PRO A 237 6.59 -1.39 -27.52
C PRO A 237 6.56 -2.78 -26.87
N GLY A 238 5.96 -3.74 -27.59
CA GLY A 238 5.81 -5.13 -27.13
C GLY A 238 4.57 -5.39 -26.28
N VAL A 239 3.87 -4.35 -25.82
CA VAL A 239 2.57 -4.50 -25.15
C VAL A 239 1.47 -4.68 -26.20
N LYS A 240 0.62 -5.68 -26.01
CA LYS A 240 -0.52 -5.97 -26.88
C LYS A 240 -1.82 -5.64 -26.17
N MET A 241 -2.75 -5.00 -26.85
CA MET A 241 -4.13 -4.92 -26.39
C MET A 241 -4.81 -6.28 -26.59
N THR A 242 -5.48 -6.80 -25.55
CA THR A 242 -6.26 -8.04 -25.61
C THR A 242 -7.77 -7.80 -25.44
N SER A 243 -8.15 -6.63 -24.92
CA SER A 243 -9.53 -6.14 -24.89
C SER A 243 -9.54 -4.61 -24.87
N SER A 244 -10.71 -3.96 -24.76
CA SER A 244 -10.79 -2.50 -24.56
C SER A 244 -10.18 -2.02 -23.24
N ARG A 245 -9.99 -2.92 -22.26
CA ARG A 245 -9.43 -2.63 -20.93
C ARG A 245 -8.28 -3.55 -20.55
N SER A 246 -7.76 -4.35 -21.46
CA SER A 246 -6.74 -5.37 -21.12
C SER A 246 -5.52 -5.25 -22.01
N THR A 247 -4.35 -5.36 -21.40
CA THR A 247 -3.06 -5.38 -22.08
C THR A 247 -2.23 -6.57 -21.62
N GLU A 248 -1.39 -7.11 -22.51
CA GLU A 248 -0.44 -8.18 -22.18
C GLU A 248 0.97 -7.85 -22.67
N TYR A 249 1.96 -8.34 -21.93
CA TYR A 249 3.37 -8.34 -22.32
C TYR A 249 3.98 -9.70 -22.03
N THR A 250 4.71 -10.25 -23.00
CA THR A 250 5.35 -11.57 -22.89
C THR A 250 6.86 -11.47 -23.06
N THR A 251 7.60 -12.14 -22.18
CA THR A 251 9.07 -12.20 -22.17
C THR A 251 9.57 -13.60 -21.81
N ASN A 252 10.81 -13.94 -22.17
CA ASN A 252 11.44 -15.21 -21.81
C ASN A 252 12.19 -15.17 -20.47
N GLY A 253 12.25 -14.03 -19.79
CA GLY A 253 12.95 -13.88 -18.52
C GLY A 253 12.33 -12.81 -17.63
N VAL A 254 12.51 -12.96 -16.32
CA VAL A 254 12.18 -11.92 -15.35
C VAL A 254 13.21 -10.80 -15.50
N THR A 255 12.77 -9.61 -15.91
CA THR A 255 13.62 -8.41 -15.97
C THR A 255 14.12 -8.09 -14.57
N GLY A 256 15.40 -8.38 -14.34
CA GLY A 256 16.09 -8.38 -13.05
C GLY A 256 17.49 -8.97 -13.22
N ARG A 257 17.63 -9.96 -14.12
CA ARG A 257 18.87 -10.15 -14.87
C ARG A 257 18.83 -9.20 -16.06
N THR A 258 19.52 -8.07 -15.95
CA THR A 258 19.87 -7.30 -17.14
C THR A 258 20.46 -8.27 -18.16
N ALA A 259 20.01 -8.17 -19.41
CA ALA A 259 20.81 -8.65 -20.53
C ALA A 259 22.24 -8.15 -20.31
N ALA A 260 23.18 -9.09 -20.31
CA ALA A 260 24.58 -8.85 -20.00
C ALA A 260 25.15 -7.66 -20.82
N GLY A 261 26.00 -6.83 -20.19
CA GLY A 261 27.06 -6.14 -20.93
C GLY A 261 26.96 -4.63 -21.19
N SER A 262 26.01 -3.87 -20.65
CA SER A 262 26.07 -2.39 -20.73
C SER A 262 25.87 -1.74 -19.37
N GLY A 263 26.94 -1.14 -18.86
CA GLY A 263 27.10 -0.65 -17.50
C GLY A 263 26.03 0.33 -17.03
N SER A 264 25.37 -0.06 -15.95
CA SER A 264 25.14 0.83 -14.83
C SER A 264 25.46 0.03 -13.57
N GLN A 265 26.76 -0.05 -13.27
CA GLN A 265 27.21 -0.53 -11.97
C GLN A 265 26.77 0.50 -10.93
N TYR A 266 25.59 0.32 -10.34
CA TYR A 266 25.37 0.90 -9.02
C TYR A 266 26.20 0.06 -8.05
N ARG A 267 27.47 0.43 -7.86
CA ARG A 267 28.31 -0.11 -6.78
C ARG A 267 27.52 0.10 -5.48
N GLN A 268 27.01 -0.98 -4.89
CA GLN A 268 26.87 -1.03 -3.43
C GLN A 268 28.28 -0.73 -2.90
N ARG A 269 28.52 0.49 -2.43
CA ARG A 269 29.71 0.75 -1.62
C ARG A 269 29.51 -0.07 -0.36
N ASP A 270 30.50 -0.90 -0.03
CA ASP A 270 30.55 -1.61 1.25
C ASP A 270 30.21 -0.62 2.37
N LEU A 271 29.18 -0.96 3.15
CA LEU A 271 28.70 -0.14 4.26
C LEU A 271 29.57 -0.31 5.50
N SER A 272 30.89 -0.37 5.33
CA SER A 272 31.88 -0.20 6.39
C SER A 272 32.32 1.25 6.39
N VAL A 273 31.65 2.09 7.16
CA VAL A 273 32.16 3.43 7.48
C VAL A 273 32.70 3.34 8.91
N ASP A 274 34.03 3.22 9.00
CA ASP A 274 34.75 3.55 10.22
C ASP A 274 34.64 5.07 10.43
N CYS A 275 34.16 5.47 11.60
CA CYS A 275 34.12 6.88 12.01
C CYS A 275 35.53 7.35 12.40
N PRO A 276 36.09 8.42 11.79
CA PRO A 276 37.18 9.15 12.39
C PRO A 276 36.65 10.29 13.26
N ALA A 277 37.19 10.38 14.47
CA ALA A 277 36.96 11.47 15.41
C ALA A 277 37.65 12.78 14.97
N GLY A 278 36.98 13.92 15.22
CA GLY A 278 37.57 15.22 15.59
C GLY A 278 38.33 16.04 14.54
N GLY A 279 37.96 17.33 14.41
CA GLY A 279 38.85 18.37 13.86
C GLY A 279 38.14 19.61 13.29
N ASP A 280 38.26 20.74 13.98
CA ASP A 280 37.82 22.09 13.59
C ASP A 280 38.48 22.66 12.33
N SER A 281 37.78 23.52 11.56
CA SER A 281 38.16 24.95 11.33
C SER A 281 37.48 25.64 10.12
N ALA A 282 36.87 26.79 10.42
CA ALA A 282 36.89 28.12 9.76
C ALA A 282 36.66 28.33 8.23
N THR A 283 35.54 29.01 7.95
CA THR A 283 35.24 30.17 7.06
C THR A 283 36.18 30.60 5.90
N LYS A 284 35.56 30.92 4.74
CA LYS A 284 35.77 32.18 3.98
C LYS A 284 34.75 32.43 2.84
N GLU A 285 34.38 33.70 2.70
CA GLU A 285 33.41 34.31 1.76
C GLU A 285 34.00 34.74 0.40
N GLY A 286 33.10 35.05 -0.55
CA GLY A 286 33.27 36.05 -1.63
C GLY A 286 33.57 35.48 -3.03
N GLN A 287 33.07 35.97 -4.17
CA GLN A 287 32.31 37.16 -4.55
C GLN A 287 31.66 36.95 -5.94
N SER A 288 30.58 37.70 -6.25
CA SER A 288 29.91 37.77 -7.56
C SER A 288 30.50 38.87 -8.46
N MET A 289 30.40 38.72 -9.79
CA MET A 289 30.59 39.80 -10.77
C MET A 289 29.51 39.83 -11.86
N ALA A 290 29.30 41.05 -12.37
CA ALA A 290 28.05 41.60 -12.85
C ALA A 290 27.84 41.57 -14.39
N ARG A 291 26.57 41.82 -14.76
CA ARG A 291 26.04 42.04 -16.12
C ARG A 291 26.55 43.32 -16.78
N ARG A 292 26.61 43.31 -18.12
CA ARG A 292 26.61 44.49 -19.01
C ARG A 292 25.40 44.47 -19.95
N THR A 293 24.78 45.64 -20.14
CA THR A 293 23.62 45.92 -21.00
C THR A 293 23.97 47.02 -22.00
N THR A 294 23.38 47.01 -23.20
CA THR A 294 23.15 48.18 -24.08
C THR A 294 22.07 47.82 -25.12
N LYS A 295 20.86 48.42 -25.07
CA LYS A 295 20.32 49.58 -25.87
C LYS A 295 20.07 49.25 -27.36
N ARG A 296 19.07 49.76 -28.12
CA ARG A 296 17.68 50.30 -28.00
C ARG A 296 17.36 50.87 -29.42
N ARG A 297 16.07 50.94 -29.82
CA ARG A 297 15.42 51.65 -30.99
C ARG A 297 15.18 50.77 -32.23
N GLY A 298 14.05 50.81 -32.95
CA GLY A 298 12.79 51.55 -32.81
C GLY A 298 11.87 51.41 -34.05
N ARG A 299 10.58 51.76 -33.86
CA ARG A 299 9.56 52.26 -34.83
C ARG A 299 8.62 51.28 -35.58
N LYS A 300 7.32 51.61 -35.48
CA LYS A 300 6.08 50.99 -36.02
C LYS A 300 5.84 51.31 -37.51
N ARG A 301 5.17 50.41 -38.25
CA ARG A 301 3.87 50.62 -38.96
C ARG A 301 3.44 49.41 -39.79
N GLY A 302 2.13 49.14 -39.80
CA GLY A 302 1.37 48.58 -40.93
C GLY A 302 1.07 47.08 -40.90
N THR A 303 -0.20 46.73 -40.67
CA THR A 303 -0.80 45.41 -40.95
C THR A 303 -0.89 45.17 -42.46
N PRO A 304 -0.73 43.91 -42.90
CA PRO A 304 -1.85 43.26 -43.57
C PRO A 304 -2.09 41.81 -43.10
N THR A 305 -3.30 41.36 -43.43
CA THR A 305 -3.95 40.08 -43.14
C THR A 305 -3.22 38.81 -43.60
N GLN A 306 -3.57 37.70 -42.93
CA GLN A 306 -3.40 36.27 -43.25
C GLN A 306 -2.07 35.57 -42.91
N SER A 307 -2.15 34.59 -42.01
CA SER A 307 -1.76 33.18 -42.20
C SER A 307 -1.39 32.55 -40.86
N VAL A 308 -1.98 31.40 -40.56
CA VAL A 308 -1.59 30.56 -39.42
C VAL A 308 -0.25 29.92 -39.76
N ASN A 309 0.83 30.64 -39.51
CA ASN A 309 2.19 30.11 -39.61
C ASN A 309 2.76 30.00 -38.20
N GLY A 310 2.97 28.75 -37.78
CA GLY A 310 3.59 28.37 -36.51
C GLY A 310 5.06 28.80 -36.47
N SER A 311 5.31 30.07 -36.19
CA SER A 311 6.64 30.52 -35.77
C SER A 311 6.84 30.21 -34.30
N ALA A 312 8.08 29.94 -33.89
CA ALA A 312 8.45 29.72 -32.49
C ALA A 312 7.98 30.86 -31.56
N ALA A 313 7.88 32.09 -32.08
CA ALA A 313 7.33 33.23 -31.36
C ALA A 313 5.82 33.13 -31.10
N GLY A 314 5.05 32.56 -32.03
CA GLY A 314 3.62 32.30 -31.87
C GLY A 314 3.33 31.22 -30.81
N LEU A 315 4.14 30.14 -30.81
CA LEU A 315 4.05 29.10 -29.79
C LEU A 315 4.45 29.61 -28.41
N LEU A 316 5.51 30.43 -28.31
CA LEU A 316 5.90 31.06 -27.04
C LEU A 316 4.83 32.01 -26.50
N SER A 317 4.15 32.74 -27.37
CA SER A 317 3.01 33.59 -27.00
C SER A 317 1.84 32.76 -26.45
N GLN A 318 1.49 31.65 -27.10
CA GLN A 318 0.43 30.73 -26.64
C GLN A 318 0.79 30.07 -25.30
N VAL A 319 2.03 29.61 -25.13
CA VAL A 319 2.49 29.05 -23.85
C VAL A 319 2.46 30.10 -22.74
N SER A 320 2.88 31.33 -23.02
CA SER A 320 2.82 32.43 -22.05
C SER A 320 1.37 32.77 -21.65
N ALA A 321 0.43 32.70 -22.59
CA ALA A 321 -0.99 32.89 -22.32
C ALA A 321 -1.54 31.78 -21.41
N LEU A 322 -1.25 30.51 -21.73
CA LEU A 322 -1.65 29.35 -20.93
C LEU A 322 -1.04 29.36 -19.52
N VAL A 323 0.20 29.80 -19.37
CA VAL A 323 0.83 29.96 -18.05
C VAL A 323 0.13 31.05 -17.23
N THR A 324 -0.23 32.16 -17.88
CA THR A 324 -0.95 33.25 -17.21
C THR A 324 -2.35 32.82 -16.78
N GLU A 325 -3.05 32.07 -17.63
CA GLU A 325 -4.37 31.50 -17.31
C GLU A 325 -4.29 30.48 -16.18
N ASN A 326 -3.29 29.59 -16.20
CA ASN A 326 -3.07 28.64 -15.09
C ASN A 326 -2.76 29.34 -13.77
N LEU A 327 -2.00 30.43 -13.78
CA LEU A 327 -1.73 31.23 -12.58
C LEU A 327 -3.00 31.91 -12.06
N LYS A 328 -3.93 32.31 -12.95
CA LYS A 328 -5.23 32.84 -12.56
C LYS A 328 -6.11 31.75 -11.94
N LEU A 329 -6.23 30.60 -12.58
CA LEU A 329 -6.98 29.44 -12.06
C LEU A 329 -6.42 28.96 -10.71
N ALA A 330 -5.11 28.99 -10.52
CA ALA A 330 -4.49 28.66 -9.24
C ALA A 330 -4.90 29.62 -8.11
N ARG A 331 -5.09 30.92 -8.42
CA ARG A 331 -5.59 31.90 -7.45
C ARG A 331 -7.08 31.68 -7.16
N GLU A 332 -7.89 31.48 -8.19
CA GLU A 332 -9.33 31.19 -8.04
C GLU A 332 -9.55 29.90 -7.23
N ASN A 333 -8.76 28.84 -7.46
CA ASN A 333 -8.82 27.61 -6.67
C ASN A 333 -8.45 27.86 -5.19
N LYS A 334 -7.47 28.71 -4.91
CA LYS A 334 -7.09 29.06 -3.53
C LYS A 334 -8.21 29.81 -2.81
N GLU A 335 -8.91 30.70 -3.52
CA GLU A 335 -10.08 31.43 -2.99
C GLU A 335 -11.25 30.48 -2.73
N LEU A 336 -11.53 29.54 -3.65
CA LEU A 336 -12.55 28.52 -3.48
C LEU A 336 -12.27 27.60 -2.28
N HIS A 337 -11.02 27.17 -2.10
CA HIS A 337 -10.64 26.37 -0.91
C HIS A 337 -10.84 27.16 0.39
N SER A 338 -10.49 28.44 0.41
CA SER A 338 -10.71 29.31 1.57
C SER A 338 -12.20 29.50 1.88
N ALA A 339 -13.05 29.61 0.84
CA ALA A 339 -14.50 29.67 1.00
C ALA A 339 -15.07 28.35 1.51
N LEU A 340 -14.57 27.21 1.03
CA LEU A 340 -14.98 25.87 1.48
C LEU A 340 -14.65 25.66 2.96
N ASP A 341 -13.47 26.09 3.40
CA ASP A 341 -13.06 26.05 4.81
C ASP A 341 -14.00 26.91 5.68
N GLY A 342 -14.38 28.10 5.21
CA GLY A 342 -15.34 28.97 5.90
C GLY A 342 -16.74 28.36 6.03
N ILE A 343 -17.22 27.72 4.96
CA ILE A 343 -18.50 26.98 4.97
C ILE A 343 -18.42 25.81 5.94
N SER A 344 -17.34 25.04 5.92
CA SER A 344 -17.13 23.88 6.80
C SER A 344 -17.14 24.29 8.29
N GLN A 345 -16.45 25.38 8.64
CA GLN A 345 -16.49 25.95 9.99
C GLN A 345 -17.89 26.42 10.40
N THR A 346 -18.65 26.99 9.47
CA THR A 346 -20.04 27.43 9.71
C THR A 346 -20.95 26.24 9.98
N VAL A 347 -20.85 25.18 9.17
CA VAL A 347 -21.59 23.92 9.35
C VAL A 347 -21.28 23.30 10.71
N GLN A 348 -20.01 23.27 11.13
CA GLN A 348 -19.62 22.77 12.45
C GLN A 348 -20.23 23.59 13.59
N ARG A 349 -20.26 24.93 13.47
CA ARG A 349 -20.89 25.80 14.48
C ARG A 349 -22.40 25.59 14.58
N VAL A 350 -23.09 25.47 13.45
CA VAL A 350 -24.53 25.20 13.40
C VAL A 350 -24.84 23.82 13.97
N GLY A 351 -24.09 22.78 13.57
CA GLY A 351 -24.23 21.43 14.13
C GLY A 351 -24.05 21.40 15.66
N SER A 352 -23.07 22.16 16.16
CA SER A 352 -22.82 22.32 17.60
C SER A 352 -23.92 23.08 18.34
N ALA A 353 -24.60 24.02 17.68
CA ALA A 353 -25.75 24.74 18.23
C ALA A 353 -27.01 23.87 18.25
N VAL A 354 -27.25 23.10 17.19
CA VAL A 354 -28.37 22.13 17.10
C VAL A 354 -28.21 21.01 18.14
N ALA A 355 -27.00 20.49 18.34
CA ALA A 355 -26.70 19.50 19.38
C ALA A 355 -26.93 20.04 20.82
N ARG A 356 -26.70 21.33 21.05
CA ARG A 356 -26.98 21.99 22.34
C ARG A 356 -28.47 22.28 22.54
N SER A 357 -29.20 22.62 21.48
CA SER A 357 -30.65 22.84 21.51
C SER A 357 -31.42 21.54 21.77
N THR A 358 -31.05 20.46 21.09
CA THR A 358 -31.64 19.11 21.29
C THR A 358 -31.41 18.55 22.70
N ARG A 359 -30.31 18.94 23.37
CA ARG A 359 -30.11 18.63 24.81
C ARG A 359 -31.01 19.44 25.75
N ARG A 360 -31.41 20.66 25.39
CA ARG A 360 -32.30 21.52 26.22
C ARG A 360 -33.78 21.16 26.12
N ILE A 361 -34.21 20.48 25.05
CA ILE A 361 -35.61 20.08 24.83
C ILE A 361 -36.00 18.82 25.64
N ARG A 362 -35.04 18.15 26.29
CA ARG A 362 -35.33 16.97 27.13
C ARG A 362 -35.81 17.42 28.52
N ILE A 363 -37.11 17.60 28.68
CA ILE A 363 -37.79 17.89 29.95
C ILE A 363 -37.56 16.73 30.94
N PRO A 364 -37.16 16.98 32.20
CA PRO A 364 -37.07 15.93 33.22
C PRO A 364 -38.47 15.55 33.72
N SER A 365 -38.84 14.27 33.62
CA SER A 365 -40.08 13.75 34.20
C SER A 365 -40.02 13.74 35.74
N PRO A 366 -41.12 14.00 36.45
CA PRO A 366 -41.12 14.07 37.91
C PRO A 366 -40.93 12.68 38.54
N SER A 367 -40.17 12.67 39.63
CA SER A 367 -39.81 11.49 40.42
C SER A 367 -41.03 10.90 41.14
N ILE A 368 -41.57 9.79 40.63
CA ILE A 368 -42.40 8.87 41.41
C ILE A 368 -41.49 7.77 41.94
N GLY A 369 -41.41 7.67 43.28
CA GLY A 369 -40.57 6.72 43.99
C GLY A 369 -40.84 5.27 43.59
N ARG A 370 -39.75 4.52 43.37
CA ARG A 370 -39.77 3.06 43.29
C ARG A 370 -38.53 2.49 44.00
N PRO A 371 -38.68 1.37 44.71
CA PRO A 371 -37.73 0.91 45.71
C PRO A 371 -36.43 0.40 45.08
N SER A 372 -35.38 0.37 45.89
CA SER A 372 -34.01 -0.04 45.56
C SER A 372 -33.93 -1.47 44.97
N GLY A 373 -34.12 -1.58 43.65
CA GLY A 373 -33.94 -2.83 42.90
C GLY A 373 -32.50 -3.01 42.43
N ARG A 374 -31.84 -4.05 42.94
CA ARG A 374 -30.53 -4.55 42.47
C ARG A 374 -30.41 -4.51 40.94
N ARG A 375 -29.28 -3.99 40.47
CA ARG A 375 -28.81 -3.98 39.07
C ARG A 375 -28.91 -5.41 38.48
N ARG A 376 -29.87 -5.66 37.57
CA ARG A 376 -30.01 -6.97 36.89
C ARG A 376 -28.81 -7.20 35.98
N THR A 377 -27.88 -8.04 36.41
CA THR A 377 -26.91 -8.71 35.53
C THR A 377 -27.65 -9.62 34.57
N ARG A 378 -27.39 -9.51 33.25
CA ARG A 378 -27.90 -10.47 32.26
C ARG A 378 -27.38 -11.87 32.65
N ARG A 379 -28.27 -12.77 33.08
CA ARG A 379 -27.89 -14.16 33.39
C ARG A 379 -27.46 -14.85 32.09
N ARG A 380 -26.36 -15.62 32.16
CA ARG A 380 -26.02 -16.61 31.13
C ARG A 380 -27.20 -17.56 30.94
N ILE A 381 -27.56 -17.85 29.70
CA ILE A 381 -28.52 -18.90 29.38
C ILE A 381 -27.80 -20.22 29.63
N THR A 382 -28.11 -20.88 30.75
CA THR A 382 -27.51 -22.16 31.17
C THR A 382 -28.44 -23.34 30.95
N ASP A 383 -29.68 -23.10 30.52
CA ASP A 383 -30.66 -24.15 30.21
C ASP A 383 -30.27 -24.90 28.91
N PRO A 384 -30.00 -26.23 28.98
CA PRO A 384 -29.62 -27.05 27.83
C PRO A 384 -30.66 -27.00 26.69
N LEU A 385 -31.96 -26.99 27.01
CA LEU A 385 -33.02 -26.99 26.01
C LEU A 385 -33.10 -25.64 25.26
N ALA A 386 -32.84 -24.53 25.95
CA ALA A 386 -32.75 -23.22 25.33
C ALA A 386 -31.53 -23.10 24.40
N LEU A 387 -30.40 -23.72 24.75
CA LEU A 387 -29.21 -23.77 23.90
C LEU A 387 -29.45 -24.63 22.66
N GLU A 388 -30.13 -25.77 22.81
CA GLU A 388 -30.44 -26.68 21.72
C GLU A 388 -31.42 -26.05 20.71
N ARG A 389 -32.50 -25.40 21.20
CA ARG A 389 -33.41 -24.62 20.35
C ARG A 389 -32.68 -23.53 19.56
N ARG A 390 -31.69 -22.88 20.18
CA ARG A 390 -30.90 -21.82 19.53
C ARG A 390 -29.92 -22.38 18.50
N ARG A 391 -29.31 -23.54 18.77
CA ARG A 391 -28.48 -24.28 17.80
C ARG A 391 -29.31 -24.74 16.60
N ALA A 392 -30.51 -25.26 16.83
CA ALA A 392 -31.44 -25.66 15.77
C ALA A 392 -31.88 -24.46 14.90
N ALA A 393 -32.18 -23.32 15.53
CA ALA A 393 -32.51 -22.09 14.80
C ALA A 393 -31.34 -21.58 13.93
N LEU A 394 -30.11 -21.63 14.46
CA LEU A 394 -28.90 -21.29 13.71
C LEU A 394 -28.63 -22.25 12.55
N ALA A 395 -28.84 -23.55 12.74
CA ALA A 395 -28.71 -24.55 11.69
C ALA A 395 -29.72 -24.31 10.56
N LYS A 396 -30.99 -24.02 10.91
CA LYS A 396 -32.03 -23.67 9.94
C LYS A 396 -31.70 -22.40 9.16
N ALA A 397 -31.18 -21.37 9.83
CA ALA A 397 -30.74 -20.14 9.17
C ALA A 397 -29.59 -20.38 8.17
N ARG A 398 -28.62 -21.24 8.54
CA ARG A 398 -27.52 -21.64 7.64
C ARG A 398 -28.00 -22.41 6.41
N GLN A 399 -28.96 -23.33 6.58
CA GLN A 399 -29.57 -24.06 5.46
C GLN A 399 -30.31 -23.14 4.49
N VAL A 400 -31.08 -22.17 5.00
CA VAL A 400 -31.77 -21.16 4.17
C VAL A 400 -30.76 -20.32 3.38
N LEU A 401 -29.65 -19.92 4.01
CA LEU A 401 -28.59 -19.17 3.35
C LEU A 401 -27.89 -19.99 2.25
N ALA A 402 -27.60 -21.26 2.53
CA ALA A 402 -27.01 -22.18 1.56
C ALA A 402 -27.93 -22.43 0.35
N ALA A 403 -29.23 -22.59 0.58
CA ALA A 403 -30.23 -22.71 -0.48
C ALA A 403 -30.29 -21.45 -1.36
N LYS A 404 -30.30 -20.25 -0.75
CA LYS A 404 -30.24 -18.98 -1.49
C LYS A 404 -28.97 -18.86 -2.35
N ARG A 405 -27.82 -19.26 -1.81
CA ARG A 405 -26.54 -19.27 -2.53
C ARG A 405 -26.55 -20.26 -3.71
N ALA A 406 -27.13 -21.45 -3.52
CA ALA A 406 -27.26 -22.44 -4.59
C ALA A 406 -28.19 -21.95 -5.73
N SER A 407 -29.30 -21.29 -5.39
CA SER A 407 -30.21 -20.71 -6.37
C SER A 407 -29.57 -19.55 -7.14
N ALA A 408 -28.84 -18.66 -6.47
CA ALA A 408 -28.10 -17.57 -7.12
C ALA A 408 -27.03 -18.10 -8.09
N LYS A 409 -26.33 -19.18 -7.73
CA LYS A 409 -25.32 -19.83 -8.59
C LYS A 409 -25.94 -20.52 -9.82
N ARG A 410 -27.18 -20.99 -9.75
CA ARG A 410 -27.93 -21.55 -10.88
C ARG A 410 -28.49 -20.49 -11.82
N ALA A 411 -28.81 -19.28 -11.31
CA ALA A 411 -29.26 -18.16 -12.14
C ALA A 411 -28.12 -17.43 -12.88
N SER A 412 -26.87 -17.72 -12.52
CA SER A 412 -25.65 -17.14 -13.10
C SER A 412 -24.94 -18.06 -14.11
N LYS A 413 -25.51 -19.24 -14.38
CA LYS A 413 -25.11 -20.15 -15.47
C LYS A 413 -26.21 -20.14 -16.52
#